data_AF-A0A923N4E2-F1
#
_entry.id   AF-A0A923N4E2-F1
#
_cell.length_a   1.000
_cell.length_b   1.000
_cell.length_c   1.000
_cell.angle_alpha   90.00
_cell.angle_beta   90.00
_cell.angle_gamma   90.00
#
_symmetry.space_group_name_H-M   'P 1'
#
loop_
_entity.id
_entity.type
_entity.pdbx_description
1 polymer ?
#
loop_
_entity_poly.entity_id
_entity_poly.type
_entity_poly.pdbx_seq_one_letter_code
_entity_poly.pdbx_strand_id
1 'polypeptide(L)'
;MEKILLAAVVTVFGLLNGNAQAIKLGVKAGLNFASVSGNYTANPETVTGLHYGVMAEIPLTEKFSFQPEALFSGQGFSLSSNTVALSYLNIPLMGKYYVTKGLSLEAGP
;
A
#
# COMPACT_ATOMS: atom_id res chain seq x y z
N MET A 1 1.65 -17.65 -25.59
CA MET A 1 1.47 -16.74 -24.44
C MET A 1 1.83 -17.41 -23.11
N GLU A 2 1.36 -18.63 -22.86
CA GLU A 2 1.62 -19.38 -21.60
C GLU A 2 3.11 -19.57 -21.29
N LYS A 3 3.94 -19.88 -22.30
CA LYS A 3 5.39 -20.06 -22.14
C LYS A 3 6.14 -18.75 -21.82
N ILE A 4 5.61 -17.61 -22.28
CA ILE A 4 6.16 -16.28 -21.99
C ILE A 4 5.81 -15.88 -20.56
N LEU A 5 4.58 -16.19 -20.12
CA LEU A 5 4.18 -16.00 -18.72
C LEU A 5 5.04 -16.85 -17.78
N LEU A 6 5.27 -18.13 -18.14
CA LEU A 6 6.10 -19.03 -17.34
C LEU A 6 7.56 -18.57 -17.28
N ALA A 7 8.13 -18.15 -18.41
CA ALA A 7 9.49 -17.62 -18.46
C ALA A 7 9.63 -16.33 -17.63
N ALA A 8 8.65 -15.41 -17.70
CA ALA A 8 8.63 -14.21 -16.87
C ALA A 8 8.56 -14.55 -15.37
N VAL A 9 7.71 -15.51 -14.99
CA VAL A 9 7.60 -16.00 -13.61
C VAL A 9 8.93 -16.59 -13.14
N VAL A 10 9.55 -17.47 -13.93
CA VAL A 10 10.84 -18.09 -13.58
C VAL A 10 11.98 -17.06 -13.50
N THR A 11 12.03 -16.07 -14.39
CA THR A 11 13.01 -14.98 -14.33
C THR A 11 12.80 -14.11 -13.09
N VAL A 12 11.55 -13.78 -12.74
CA VAL A 12 11.22 -13.04 -11.50
C VAL A 12 11.67 -13.85 -10.28
N PHE A 13 11.35 -15.15 -10.19
CA PHE A 13 11.78 -16.00 -9.08
C PHE A 13 13.30 -16.23 -9.03
N GLY A 14 13.98 -16.29 -10.18
CA GLY A 14 15.44 -16.39 -10.26
C GLY A 14 16.16 -15.16 -9.71
N LEU A 15 15.61 -13.96 -9.91
CA LEU A 15 16.14 -12.72 -9.36
C LEU A 15 15.96 -12.62 -7.83
N LEU A 16 14.93 -13.26 -7.26
CA LEU A 16 14.69 -13.29 -5.81
C LEU A 16 15.73 -14.10 -5.04
N ASN A 17 16.38 -15.08 -5.68
CA ASN A 17 17.36 -15.97 -5.02
C ASN A 17 18.81 -15.44 -5.09
N GLY A 18 19.05 -14.33 -5.80
CA GLY A 18 20.39 -13.86 -6.14
C GLY A 18 21.01 -12.79 -5.22
N ASN A 19 20.30 -12.29 -4.21
CA ASN A 19 20.82 -11.21 -3.37
C ASN A 19 20.56 -11.49 -1.88
N ALA A 20 21.61 -11.40 -1.07
CA ALA A 20 21.58 -11.40 0.40
C ALA A 20 20.89 -10.16 1.00
N GLN A 21 19.95 -9.57 0.29
CA GLN A 21 19.19 -8.41 0.71
C GLN A 21 18.14 -8.89 1.72
N ALA A 22 18.46 -8.70 3.00
CA ALA A 22 17.55 -9.04 4.09
C ALA A 22 16.22 -8.31 3.92
N ILE A 23 15.13 -9.08 3.87
CA ILE A 23 13.77 -8.56 3.91
C ILE A 23 13.59 -7.83 5.24
N LYS A 24 13.13 -6.58 5.21
CA LYS A 24 12.85 -5.82 6.42
C LYS A 24 11.34 -5.84 6.66
N LEU A 25 10.94 -6.24 7.86
CA LEU A 25 9.54 -6.17 8.28
C LEU A 25 9.32 -4.87 9.05
N GLY A 26 8.17 -4.24 8.81
CA GLY A 26 7.77 -3.00 9.46
C GLY A 26 6.29 -2.98 9.78
N VAL A 27 5.90 -2.04 10.63
CA VAL A 27 4.50 -1.73 10.94
C VAL A 27 4.18 -0.33 10.48
N LYS A 28 2.95 -0.11 10.03
CA LYS A 28 2.41 1.20 9.67
C LYS A 28 1.16 1.46 10.49
N ALA A 29 1.01 2.67 10.99
CA ALA A 29 -0.19 3.13 11.68
C ALA A 29 -0.39 4.62 11.41
N GLY A 30 -1.63 5.06 11.31
CA GLY A 30 -2.00 6.43 10.97
C GLY A 30 -3.50 6.68 11.05
N LEU A 31 -3.88 7.90 10.71
CA LEU A 31 -5.28 8.32 10.60
C LEU A 31 -5.64 8.40 9.12
N ASN A 32 -6.83 7.94 8.78
CA ASN A 32 -7.41 8.04 7.46
C ASN A 32 -8.57 9.04 7.49
N PHE A 33 -8.53 10.04 6.63
CA PHE A 33 -9.60 11.03 6.49
C PHE A 33 -10.32 10.78 5.17
N ALA A 34 -11.51 10.19 5.24
CA ALA A 34 -12.28 9.78 4.06
C ALA A 34 -13.54 10.65 3.91
N SER A 35 -13.87 11.02 2.67
CA SER A 35 -15.14 11.63 2.29
C SER A 35 -15.60 11.04 0.96
N VAL A 36 -16.90 11.13 0.66
CA VAL A 36 -17.47 10.66 -0.61
C VAL A 36 -17.91 11.86 -1.43
N SER A 37 -17.64 11.88 -2.73
CA SER A 37 -18.12 12.93 -3.64
C SER A 37 -18.86 12.31 -4.82
N GLY A 38 -20.06 12.78 -5.13
CA GLY A 38 -20.87 12.35 -6.25
C GLY A 38 -22.04 13.29 -6.54
N ASN A 39 -22.71 13.10 -7.68
CA ASN A 39 -23.79 13.97 -8.15
C ASN A 39 -24.99 14.08 -7.17
N TYR A 40 -25.12 13.16 -6.21
CA TYR A 40 -26.19 13.13 -5.20
C TYR A 40 -25.67 13.26 -3.76
N THR A 41 -24.41 13.65 -3.56
CA THR A 41 -23.83 13.83 -2.22
C THR A 41 -23.82 15.32 -1.88
N ALA A 42 -24.95 15.85 -1.41
CA ALA A 42 -25.00 17.22 -0.88
C ALA A 42 -24.38 17.23 0.53
N ASN A 43 -23.29 17.98 0.73
CA ASN A 43 -22.52 18.11 1.98
C ASN A 43 -22.09 16.79 2.66
N PRO A 44 -21.22 16.00 2.00
CA PRO A 44 -20.58 14.85 2.65
C PRO A 44 -19.56 15.36 3.69
N GLU A 45 -19.71 14.95 4.95
CA GLU A 45 -18.71 15.27 5.97
C GLU A 45 -17.60 14.21 5.99
N THR A 46 -16.37 14.66 6.26
CA THR A 46 -15.20 13.80 6.38
C THR A 46 -15.27 12.95 7.63
N VAL A 47 -15.11 11.64 7.48
CA VAL A 47 -15.01 10.69 8.59
C VAL A 47 -13.53 10.39 8.84
N THR A 48 -13.13 10.47 10.10
CA THR A 48 -11.77 10.08 10.54
C THR A 48 -11.80 8.63 10.99
N GLY A 49 -11.05 7.78 10.28
CA GLY A 49 -10.82 6.38 10.62
C GLY A 49 -9.37 6.12 11.02
N LEU A 50 -9.12 4.96 11.62
CA LEU A 50 -7.76 4.48 11.88
C LEU A 50 -7.27 3.66 10.69
N HIS A 51 -5.98 3.70 10.43
CA HIS A 51 -5.31 2.88 9.44
C HIS A 51 -4.08 2.24 10.09
N TYR A 52 -3.97 0.91 10.07
CA TYR A 52 -2.79 0.23 10.62
C TYR A 52 -2.56 -1.12 9.96
N GLY A 53 -1.32 -1.61 10.04
CA GLY A 53 -0.96 -2.92 9.54
C GLY A 53 0.53 -3.16 9.46
N VAL A 54 0.91 -4.08 8.59
CA VAL A 54 2.29 -4.55 8.43
C VAL A 54 2.77 -4.32 7.01
N MET A 55 4.07 -4.14 6.85
CA MET A 55 4.74 -4.02 5.56
C MET A 55 6.00 -4.89 5.53
N ALA A 56 6.35 -5.36 4.34
CA ALA A 56 7.61 -6.04 4.09
C ALA A 56 8.36 -5.28 3.01
N GLU A 57 9.53 -4.74 3.33
CA GLU A 57 10.43 -4.13 2.36
C GLU A 57 11.41 -5.18 1.84
N ILE A 58 11.34 -5.43 0.54
CA ILE A 58 12.20 -6.33 -0.21
C ILE A 58 13.13 -5.45 -1.05
N PRO A 59 14.39 -5.25 -0.62
CA PRO A 59 15.34 -4.50 -1.43
C PRO A 59 15.55 -5.25 -2.75
N LEU A 60 15.57 -4.51 -3.86
CA LEU A 60 15.90 -5.04 -5.19
C LEU A 60 17.25 -4.51 -5.66
N THR A 61 17.58 -3.27 -5.27
CA THR A 61 18.88 -2.63 -5.47
C THR A 61 19.21 -1.77 -4.25
N GLU A 62 20.40 -1.16 -4.20
CA GLU A 62 20.77 -0.25 -3.10
C GLU A 62 19.84 0.97 -3.00
N LYS A 63 19.18 1.37 -4.09
CA LYS A 63 18.31 2.56 -4.14
C LYS A 63 16.83 2.23 -4.32
N PHE A 64 16.48 1.01 -4.73
CA PHE A 64 15.10 0.64 -5.02
C PHE A 64 14.69 -0.60 -4.23
N SER A 65 13.50 -0.55 -3.64
CA SER A 65 12.89 -1.63 -2.88
C SER A 65 11.44 -1.80 -3.29
N PHE A 66 10.97 -3.03 -3.28
CA PHE A 66 9.56 -3.36 -3.41
C PHE A 66 8.97 -3.56 -2.02
N GLN A 67 7.85 -2.93 -1.71
CA GLN A 67 7.25 -2.89 -0.38
C GLN A 67 5.76 -3.26 -0.44
N PRO A 68 5.43 -4.57 -0.44
CA PRO A 68 4.06 -5.02 -0.21
C PRO A 68 3.62 -4.73 1.24
N GLU A 69 2.35 -4.38 1.40
CA GLU A 69 1.76 -4.04 2.70
C GLU A 69 0.40 -4.73 2.87
N ALA A 70 0.00 -4.95 4.11
CA ALA A 70 -1.31 -5.44 4.48
C ALA A 70 -1.86 -4.55 5.58
N LEU A 71 -2.90 -3.78 5.25
CA LEU A 71 -3.35 -2.66 6.06
C LEU A 71 -4.87 -2.73 6.28
N PHE A 72 -5.28 -2.68 7.54
CA PHE A 72 -6.67 -2.39 7.90
C PHE A 72 -6.87 -0.88 7.89
N SER A 73 -7.82 -0.41 7.07
CA SER A 73 -8.15 1.00 6.94
C SER A 73 -9.63 1.25 7.17
N GLY A 74 -9.95 2.06 8.17
CA GLY A 74 -11.27 2.62 8.38
C GLY A 74 -11.53 3.75 7.38
N GLN A 75 -12.49 3.54 6.49
CA GLN A 75 -12.98 4.52 5.53
C GLN A 75 -14.46 4.82 5.82
N GLY A 76 -15.01 5.84 5.21
CA GLY A 76 -16.42 6.16 5.42
C GLY A 76 -16.80 7.54 4.93
N PHE A 77 -18.06 7.87 5.15
CA PHE A 77 -18.61 9.19 4.93
C PHE A 77 -19.82 9.42 5.82
N SER A 78 -20.11 10.68 6.14
CA SER A 78 -21.35 11.05 6.83
C SER A 78 -22.25 11.81 5.86
N LEU A 79 -23.52 11.42 5.80
CA LEU A 79 -24.56 12.12 5.06
C LEU A 79 -25.59 12.62 6.08
N SER A 80 -25.56 13.92 6.37
CA SER A 80 -26.37 14.55 7.42
C SER A 80 -26.18 13.86 8.79
N SER A 81 -27.18 13.10 9.27
CA SER A 81 -27.13 12.44 10.58
C SER A 81 -26.72 10.97 10.52
N ASN A 82 -26.44 10.44 9.33
CA ASN A 82 -26.14 9.01 9.16
C ASN A 82 -24.68 8.81 8.76
N THR A 83 -23.91 8.18 9.64
CA THR A 83 -22.50 7.86 9.41
C THR A 83 -22.37 6.45 8.88
N VAL A 84 -21.80 6.32 7.68
CA VAL A 84 -21.44 5.04 7.09
C VAL A 84 -19.97 4.80 7.37
N ALA A 85 -19.68 3.88 8.31
CA ALA A 85 -18.33 3.43 8.62
C ALA A 85 -18.04 2.11 7.88
N LEU A 86 -16.94 2.09 7.13
CA LEU A 86 -16.50 0.95 6.34
C LEU A 86 -15.10 0.54 6.77
N SER A 87 -14.86 -0.76 6.88
CA SER A 87 -13.54 -1.31 7.18
C SER A 87 -13.03 -2.05 5.96
N TYR A 88 -11.86 -1.65 5.46
CA TYR A 88 -11.21 -2.27 4.31
C TYR A 88 -9.91 -2.93 4.72
N LEU A 89 -9.62 -4.08 4.11
CA LEU A 89 -8.29 -4.67 4.09
C LEU A 89 -7.64 -4.28 2.76
N ASN A 90 -6.68 -3.37 2.83
CA ASN A 90 -5.91 -2.90 1.68
C ASN A 90 -4.61 -3.70 1.59
N ILE A 91 -4.25 -4.10 0.36
CA ILE A 91 -2.99 -4.79 0.08
C ILE A 91 -2.23 -3.99 -0.99
N PRO A 92 -1.71 -2.79 -0.67
CA PRO A 92 -1.00 -1.98 -1.64
C PRO A 92 0.36 -2.57 -1.96
N LEU A 93 0.82 -2.32 -3.18
CA LEU A 93 2.09 -2.81 -3.69
C LEU A 93 3.00 -1.63 -4.03
N MET A 94 3.81 -1.20 -3.07
CA MET A 94 4.58 0.03 -3.20
C MET A 94 5.95 -0.22 -3.83
N GLY A 95 6.36 0.63 -4.76
CA GLY A 95 7.76 0.82 -5.12
C GLY A 95 8.36 1.92 -4.25
N LYS A 96 9.54 1.69 -3.66
CA LYS A 96 10.23 2.62 -2.78
C LYS A 96 11.61 2.96 -3.33
N TYR A 97 11.87 4.24 -3.55
CA TYR A 97 13.14 4.76 -4.07
C TYR A 97 13.83 5.64 -3.03
N TYR A 98 15.05 5.29 -2.65
CA TYR A 98 15.89 6.04 -1.71
C TYR A 98 16.63 7.17 -2.43
N VAL A 99 16.25 8.42 -2.12
CA VAL A 99 16.91 9.63 -2.65
C VAL A 99 18.20 9.91 -1.88
N THR A 100 18.16 9.77 -0.55
CA THR A 100 19.31 9.84 0.35
C THR A 100 19.11 8.91 1.56
N LYS A 101 20.13 8.75 2.40
CA LYS A 101 20.02 7.98 3.64
C LYS A 101 18.95 8.63 4.53
N GLY A 102 17.85 7.92 4.75
CA GLY A 102 16.72 8.38 5.58
C GLY A 102 15.58 9.08 4.81
N LEU A 103 15.72 9.33 3.50
CA LEU A 103 14.64 9.88 2.67
C LEU A 103 14.34 8.96 1.50
N SER A 104 13.09 8.51 1.43
CA SER A 104 12.58 7.68 0.36
C SER A 104 11.27 8.23 -0.21
N LEU A 105 11.06 7.98 -1.50
CA LEU A 105 9.80 8.22 -2.19
C LEU A 105 9.11 6.89 -2.39
N GLU A 106 7.82 6.80 -2.07
CA GLU A 106 7.00 5.61 -2.25
C GLU A 106 5.92 5.90 -3.31
N ALA A 107 5.72 4.97 -4.24
CA ALA A 107 4.70 5.06 -5.27
C ALA A 107 4.16 3.66 -5.62
N GLY A 108 2.85 3.50 -5.64
CA GLY A 108 2.19 2.23 -5.94
C GLY A 108 0.66 2.35 -5.93
N PRO A 109 -0.05 1.33 -6.44
CA PRO A 109 -1.49 1.20 -6.33
C PRO A 109 -1.95 0.79 -4.93
#